data_AF-A0A0D8LDW2-F1
#
_entry.id   AF-A0A0D8LDW2-F1
#
_cell.length_a   1.000
_cell.length_b   1.000
_cell.length_c   1.000
_cell.angle_alpha   90.00
_cell.angle_beta   90.00
_cell.angle_gamma   90.00
#
_symmetry.space_group_name_H-M   'P 1'
#
loop_
_entity.id
_entity.type
_entity.pdbx_description
1 polymer ?
#
loop_
_entity_poly.entity_id
_entity_poly.type
_entity_poly.pdbx_seq_one_letter_code
_entity_poly.pdbx_strand_id
1 'polypeptide(L)'
;MKLLTVSAEVVNHYQKLLRAKGQYFLGIGYSNGMAGYLPSARQIAEGGYEPHGSAYYFYLDVPFAPQAEHLFTEALFRLSEEHNND
;
A
#
# COMPACT_ATOMS: atom_id res chain seq x y z
N MET A 1 -2.37 18.02 8.63
CA MET A 1 -2.19 17.12 7.48
C MET A 1 -1.15 16.07 7.87
N LYS A 2 -1.50 14.80 7.78
CA LYS A 2 -0.65 13.65 8.10
C LYS A 2 -0.16 12.99 6.82
N LEU A 3 1.13 12.72 6.76
CA LEU A 3 1.78 12.03 5.65
C LEU A 3 2.06 10.59 6.07
N LEU A 4 1.57 9.63 5.30
CA LEU A 4 1.86 8.21 5.51
C LEU A 4 2.78 7.76 4.39
N THR A 5 4.05 7.58 4.72
CA THR A 5 5.09 7.21 3.76
C THR A 5 5.15 5.69 3.63
N VAL A 6 5.26 5.19 2.39
CA VAL A 6 5.20 3.76 2.07
C VAL A 6 6.40 3.36 1.24
N SER A 7 7.04 2.27 1.66
CA SER A 7 8.20 1.65 1.00
C SER A 7 7.79 0.75 -0.17
N ALA A 8 6.95 1.27 -1.06
CA ALA A 8 6.46 0.57 -2.25
C ALA A 8 5.86 1.55 -3.26
N GLU A 9 5.68 1.08 -4.49
CA GLU A 9 4.67 1.63 -5.39
C GLU A 9 3.29 1.11 -4.94
N VAL A 10 2.30 2.00 -4.81
CA VAL A 10 1.01 1.65 -4.22
C VAL A 10 -0.15 2.03 -5.12
N VAL A 11 -1.16 1.15 -5.19
CA VAL A 11 -2.40 1.46 -5.90
C VAL A 11 -3.20 2.56 -5.22
N ASN A 12 -3.94 3.33 -6.00
CA ASN A 12 -4.84 4.38 -5.51
C ASN A 12 -5.94 3.88 -4.56
N HIS A 13 -6.18 2.56 -4.51
CA HIS A 13 -7.12 1.93 -3.58
C HIS A 13 -6.84 2.34 -2.13
N TYR A 14 -5.57 2.31 -1.70
CA TYR A 14 -5.19 2.62 -0.32
C TYR A 14 -5.40 4.08 0.07
N GLN A 15 -5.17 5.02 -0.87
CA GLN A 15 -5.50 6.43 -0.64
C GLN A 15 -7.01 6.64 -0.47
N LYS A 16 -7.86 5.86 -1.17
CA LYS A 16 -9.33 5.92 -0.98
C LYS A 16 -9.72 5.44 0.42
N LEU A 17 -9.10 4.36 0.91
CA LEU A 17 -9.33 3.87 2.28
C LEU A 17 -8.95 4.91 3.34
N LEU A 18 -7.79 5.57 3.18
CA LEU A 18 -7.38 6.65 4.08
C LEU A 18 -8.34 7.84 4.09
N ARG A 19 -8.83 8.25 2.90
CA ARG A 19 -9.80 9.36 2.80
C ARG A 19 -11.11 9.06 3.50
N ALA A 20 -11.53 7.79 3.55
CA ALA A 20 -12.73 7.38 4.26
C ALA A 20 -12.61 7.50 5.79
N LYS A 21 -11.38 7.47 6.34
CA LYS A 21 -11.12 7.62 7.79
C LYS A 21 -11.13 9.08 8.26
N GLY A 22 -11.00 10.04 7.36
CA GLY A 22 -10.99 11.45 7.70
C GLY A 22 -10.28 12.28 6.64
N GLN A 23 -10.59 13.56 6.60
CA GLN A 23 -9.84 14.51 5.78
C GLN A 23 -8.51 14.78 6.49
N TYR A 24 -7.42 15.02 5.73
CA TYR A 24 -6.03 15.24 6.18
C TYR A 24 -5.01 14.10 6.08
N PHE A 25 -5.29 12.95 5.45
CA PHE A 25 -4.26 11.94 5.12
C PHE A 25 -3.78 11.99 3.66
N LEU A 26 -2.47 11.95 3.47
CA LEU A 26 -1.82 11.75 2.18
C LEU A 26 -0.84 10.58 2.25
N GLY A 27 -1.13 9.52 1.50
CA GLY A 27 -0.21 8.42 1.25
C GLY A 27 0.88 8.85 0.25
N ILE A 28 2.13 8.59 0.58
CA ILE A 28 3.31 8.89 -0.25
C ILE A 28 4.06 7.58 -0.50
N GLY A 29 3.96 7.05 -1.72
CA GLY A 29 4.76 5.89 -2.14
C GLY A 29 6.24 6.21 -2.28
N TYR A 30 7.03 5.23 -2.71
CA TYR A 30 8.47 5.41 -3.03
C TYR A 30 9.30 6.02 -1.90
N SER A 31 8.94 5.74 -0.64
CA SER A 31 9.57 6.34 0.54
C SER A 31 10.28 5.29 1.38
N ASN A 32 11.45 5.61 1.92
CA ASN A 32 12.26 4.74 2.79
C ASN A 32 12.78 3.44 2.14
N GLY A 33 12.38 3.10 0.92
CA GLY A 33 12.81 1.92 0.17
C GLY A 33 11.87 1.57 -0.99
N MET A 34 11.98 0.35 -1.52
CA MET A 34 11.17 -0.15 -2.63
C MET A 34 10.92 -1.66 -2.50
N ALA A 35 9.83 -2.04 -1.83
CA ALA A 35 9.40 -3.44 -1.69
C ALA A 35 8.71 -3.99 -2.95
N GLY A 36 8.53 -3.17 -3.99
CA GLY A 36 7.86 -3.51 -5.23
C GLY A 36 6.52 -2.79 -5.40
N TYR A 37 5.64 -3.36 -6.21
CA TYR A 37 4.27 -2.86 -6.40
C TYR A 37 3.34 -3.58 -5.42
N LEU A 38 2.60 -2.81 -4.61
CA LEU A 38 1.62 -3.35 -3.68
C LEU A 38 0.19 -3.26 -4.27
N PRO A 39 -0.34 -4.35 -4.86
CA PRO A 39 -1.72 -4.43 -5.35
C PRO A 39 -2.74 -4.69 -4.22
N SER A 40 -4.03 -4.51 -4.51
CA SER A 40 -5.13 -5.06 -3.68
C SER A 40 -5.30 -6.57 -3.90
N ALA A 41 -5.97 -7.27 -2.97
CA ALA A 41 -6.29 -8.70 -3.12
C ALA A 41 -7.14 -8.97 -4.37
N ARG A 42 -8.05 -8.04 -4.71
CA ARG A 42 -8.82 -8.10 -5.95
C ARG A 42 -7.89 -8.06 -7.17
N GLN A 43 -6.96 -7.12 -7.22
CA GLN A 43 -6.02 -7.01 -8.34
C GLN A 43 -5.12 -8.24 -8.45
N ILE A 44 -4.70 -8.82 -7.31
CA ILE A 44 -3.96 -10.08 -7.32
C ILE A 44 -4.78 -11.20 -7.96
N ALA A 45 -6.08 -11.29 -7.67
CA ALA A 45 -6.97 -12.29 -8.28
C ALA A 45 -7.24 -12.04 -9.77
N GLU A 46 -7.33 -10.77 -10.19
CA GLU A 46 -7.55 -10.38 -11.59
C GLU A 46 -6.27 -10.48 -12.44
N GLY A 47 -5.09 -10.43 -11.82
CA GLY A 47 -3.81 -10.41 -12.48
C GLY A 47 -3.46 -9.05 -13.09
N GLY A 48 -2.55 -9.04 -14.06
CA GLY A 48 -2.09 -7.81 -14.73
C GLY A 48 -0.69 -7.36 -14.30
N TYR A 49 -0.39 -6.09 -14.56
CA TYR A 49 0.97 -5.56 -14.34
C TYR A 49 1.29 -5.47 -12.85
N GLU A 50 0.40 -4.90 -12.04
CA GLU A 50 0.63 -4.64 -10.62
C GLU A 50 0.98 -5.90 -9.83
N PRO A 51 0.25 -7.04 -9.93
CA PRO A 51 0.61 -8.25 -9.21
C PRO A 51 1.68 -9.11 -9.91
N HIS A 52 1.67 -9.23 -11.24
CA HIS A 52 2.52 -10.20 -11.96
C HIS A 52 3.65 -9.55 -12.77
N GLY A 53 3.32 -8.55 -13.58
CA GLY A 53 4.32 -7.89 -14.44
C GLY A 53 5.40 -7.17 -13.64
N SER A 54 5.00 -6.47 -12.57
CA SER A 54 5.87 -5.69 -11.70
C SER A 54 6.85 -6.58 -10.93
N ALA A 55 6.43 -7.78 -10.53
CA ALA A 55 7.26 -8.72 -9.78
C ALA A 55 8.57 -9.03 -10.53
N TYR A 56 8.49 -9.21 -11.85
CA TYR A 56 9.67 -9.38 -12.70
C TYR A 56 10.59 -8.15 -12.67
N TYR A 57 10.05 -6.95 -12.85
CA TYR A 57 10.85 -5.72 -12.90
C TYR A 57 11.43 -5.31 -11.54
N PHE A 58 10.79 -5.71 -10.44
CA PHE A 58 11.27 -5.53 -9.09
C PHE A 58 12.14 -6.70 -8.58
N TYR A 59 12.42 -7.70 -9.42
CA TYR A 59 13.19 -8.89 -9.07
C TYR A 59 12.64 -9.63 -7.83
N LEU A 60 11.31 -9.67 -7.69
CA LEU A 60 10.65 -10.46 -6.66
C LEU A 60 10.60 -11.93 -7.08
N ASP A 61 10.90 -12.84 -6.15
CA ASP A 61 10.82 -14.29 -6.41
C ASP A 61 9.40 -14.72 -6.83
N VAL A 62 8.39 -14.13 -6.19
CA VAL A 62 6.97 -14.34 -6.48
C VAL A 62 6.14 -13.07 -6.19
N PRO A 63 4.95 -12.92 -6.82
CA PRO A 63 3.97 -11.91 -6.45
C PRO A 63 3.60 -11.91 -4.96
N PHE A 64 3.15 -10.77 -4.46
CA PHE A 64 2.52 -10.71 -3.14
C PHE A 64 1.30 -11.63 -3.06
N ALA A 65 1.17 -12.32 -1.92
CA ALA A 65 -0.02 -13.10 -1.62
C ALA A 65 -1.22 -12.17 -1.34
N PRO A 66 -2.48 -12.58 -1.62
CA PRO A 66 -3.67 -11.76 -1.39
C PRO A 66 -3.79 -11.18 0.03
N GLN A 67 -3.26 -11.89 1.03
CA GLN A 67 -3.25 -11.49 2.43
C GLN A 67 -2.40 -10.23 2.70
N ALA A 68 -1.51 -9.85 1.77
CA ALA A 68 -0.69 -8.66 1.88
C ALA A 68 -1.55 -7.38 2.00
N GLU A 69 -2.69 -7.30 1.30
CA GLU A 69 -3.60 -6.15 1.40
C GLU A 69 -4.13 -5.97 2.83
N HIS A 70 -4.51 -7.07 3.49
CA HIS A 70 -5.03 -7.04 4.85
C HIS A 70 -3.94 -6.57 5.83
N LEU A 71 -2.76 -7.19 5.80
CA LEU A 71 -1.63 -6.82 6.65
C LEU A 71 -1.20 -5.37 6.45
N PHE A 72 -1.16 -4.92 5.18
CA PHE A 72 -0.82 -3.55 4.87
C PHE A 72 -1.87 -2.56 5.36
N THR A 73 -3.16 -2.85 5.15
CA THR A 73 -4.26 -1.96 5.56
C THR A 73 -4.31 -1.84 7.09
N GLU A 74 -4.08 -2.93 7.83
CA GLU A 74 -3.96 -2.90 9.29
C GLU A 74 -2.80 -2.01 9.75
N ALA A 75 -1.61 -2.19 9.15
CA ALA A 75 -0.46 -1.35 9.47
C ALA A 75 -0.71 0.12 9.14
N LEU A 76 -1.31 0.39 7.97
CA LEU A 76 -1.63 1.73 7.50
C LEU A 76 -2.61 2.45 8.45
N PHE A 77 -3.64 1.74 8.91
CA PHE A 77 -4.62 2.30 9.85
C PHE A 77 -4.05 2.45 11.26
N ARG A 78 -3.23 1.52 11.73
CA ARG A 78 -2.54 1.68 13.01
C ARG A 78 -1.69 2.95 13.00
N LEU A 79 -0.84 3.11 11.98
CA LEU A 79 0.04 4.27 11.83
C LEU A 79 -0.73 5.58 11.62
N SER A 80 -1.93 5.54 11.01
CA SER A 80 -2.75 6.74 10.83
C SER A 80 -3.23 7.34 12.16
N GLU A 81 -3.45 6.49 13.17
CA GLU A 81 -3.91 6.90 14.50
C GLU A 81 -2.77 7.27 15.46
N GLU A 82 -1.52 6.92 15.13
CA GLU A 82 -0.36 7.32 15.92
C GLU A 82 -0.20 8.85 15.91
N HIS A 83 0.25 9.43 17.02
CA HIS A 83 0.45 10.87 17.21
C HIS A 83 -0.83 11.72 17.02
N ASN A 84 -2.02 11.19 17.34
CA ASN A 84 -3.27 11.97 17.43
C ASN A 84 -3.44 12.73 18.78
N ASN A 85 -2.50 12.59 19.71
CA ASN A 85 -2.61 13.10 21.09
C ASN A 85 -1.64 14.27 21.40
N ASP A 86 -1.08 14.91 20.39
CA ASP A 86 -0.19 16.08 20.55
C ASP A 86 -0.98 17.40 20.52
#